data_AF-A0A250IH61-F1
#
_entry.id   AF-A0A250IH61-F1
#
_cell.length_a   1.000
_cell.length_b   1.000
_cell.length_c   1.000
_cell.angle_alpha   90.00
_cell.angle_beta   90.00
_cell.angle_gamma   90.00
#
_symmetry.space_group_name_H-M   'P 1'
#
loop_
_entity.id
_entity.type
_entity.pdbx_description
1 polymer ?
#
loop_
_entity_poly.entity_id
_entity_poly.type
_entity_poly.pdbx_seq_one_letter_code
_entity_poly.pdbx_strand_id
1 'polypeptide(L)'
;MSSSIVHSFLAVLLLAMPALAEDRGGAALHDSTCSISVKKGDLVSRGVKLLVEGDQRTHDAVALDGDVVVRAGATVKDVVAMRGNVTVEAGARVLGKVAALGGDVQVAEGAILEGEVSALGGRVHAAPGATLLGEKNELSLQVNGEDPIQLFMGQLFSGKGFAHCTLRITAD
;
A
#
# COMPACT_ATOMS: atom_id res chain seq x y z
N MET A 1 -32.95 21.63 71.49
CA MET A 1 -33.35 20.25 71.09
C MET A 1 -34.20 20.42 69.84
N SER A 2 -33.90 19.93 68.65
CA SER A 2 -32.94 18.93 68.22
C SER A 2 -32.60 19.17 66.73
N SER A 3 -31.34 18.92 66.38
CA SER A 3 -30.71 18.68 65.08
C SER A 3 -31.58 18.65 63.82
N SER A 4 -31.34 19.49 62.81
CA SER A 4 -30.17 19.58 61.90
C SER A 4 -30.46 18.91 60.56
N ILE A 5 -30.77 19.77 59.60
CA ILE A 5 -30.13 19.83 58.28
C ILE A 5 -30.19 18.50 57.51
N VAL A 6 -31.43 18.25 57.11
CA VAL A 6 -31.87 17.49 55.95
C VAL A 6 -30.87 17.62 54.78
N HIS A 7 -30.15 16.52 54.51
CA HIS A 7 -29.70 16.06 53.19
C HIS A 7 -28.75 16.92 52.33
N SER A 8 -27.98 17.84 52.92
CA SER A 8 -26.99 18.64 52.19
C SER A 8 -25.64 17.94 51.92
N PHE A 9 -25.63 16.69 51.44
CA PHE A 9 -24.39 15.94 51.13
C PHE A 9 -24.50 14.96 49.94
N LEU A 10 -25.12 15.37 48.82
CA LEU A 10 -25.09 14.57 47.58
C LEU A 10 -25.06 15.42 46.29
N ALA A 11 -24.31 16.52 46.29
CA ALA A 11 -24.14 17.36 45.08
C ALA A 11 -22.71 17.93 44.94
N VAL A 12 -21.70 17.22 45.44
CA VAL A 12 -20.28 17.50 45.16
C VAL A 12 -19.65 16.22 44.62
N LEU A 13 -20.11 15.80 43.45
CA LEU A 13 -19.45 14.77 42.66
C LEU A 13 -19.59 15.19 41.19
N LEU A 14 -18.45 15.42 40.51
CA LEU A 14 -18.23 15.37 39.04
C LEU A 14 -17.65 16.62 38.32
N LEU A 15 -17.22 17.69 38.98
CA LEU A 15 -16.54 18.82 38.29
C LEU A 15 -15.00 18.81 38.30
N ALA A 16 -14.36 17.65 38.43
CA ALA A 16 -12.91 17.58 38.24
C ALA A 16 -12.50 16.24 37.64
N MET A 17 -12.62 16.11 36.32
CA MET A 17 -11.70 15.26 35.57
C MET A 17 -11.02 16.11 34.50
N PRO A 18 -9.68 16.09 34.43
CA PRO A 18 -8.95 16.83 33.43
C PRO A 18 -9.32 16.28 32.06
N ALA A 19 -9.68 17.19 31.16
CA ALA A 19 -9.72 16.97 29.73
C ALA A 19 -8.29 16.70 29.25
N LEU A 20 -7.85 15.45 29.37
CA LEU A 20 -6.64 14.89 28.75
C LEU A 20 -6.95 13.42 28.46
N ALA A 21 -7.85 13.20 27.49
CA ALA A 21 -7.84 11.95 26.76
C ALA A 21 -6.57 11.98 25.90
N GLU A 22 -5.55 11.36 26.46
CA GLU A 22 -4.35 10.84 25.83
C GLU A 22 -4.61 10.44 24.38
N ASP A 23 -3.95 11.15 23.46
CA ASP A 23 -3.77 10.77 22.06
C ASP A 23 -3.06 9.42 22.01
N ARG A 24 -3.82 8.34 22.19
CA ARG A 24 -3.40 7.01 21.82
C ARG A 24 -3.75 6.85 20.35
N GLY A 25 -2.77 7.14 19.50
CA GLY A 25 -2.71 6.77 18.10
C GLY A 25 -2.89 5.26 17.91
N GLY A 26 -4.11 4.80 18.05
CA GLY A 26 -4.61 3.51 17.61
C GLY A 26 -5.69 3.79 16.60
N ALA A 27 -5.37 3.60 15.31
CA ALA A 27 -6.33 3.66 14.23
C ALA A 27 -7.44 2.61 14.48
N ALA A 28 -8.49 3.01 15.16
CA ALA A 28 -9.72 2.24 15.27
C ALA A 28 -10.43 2.33 13.92
N LEU A 29 -10.04 1.46 12.99
CA LEU A 29 -10.72 1.30 11.71
C LEU A 29 -12.02 0.51 11.95
N HIS A 30 -13.10 1.20 12.32
CA HIS A 30 -14.43 0.62 12.48
C HIS A 30 -15.43 1.33 11.55
N ASP A 31 -15.27 1.07 10.26
CA ASP A 31 -16.32 1.05 9.22
C ASP A 31 -15.70 0.37 7.98
N SER A 32 -16.03 -0.89 7.75
CA SER A 32 -15.26 -1.87 6.96
C SER A 32 -15.47 -1.78 5.44
N THR A 33 -15.67 -0.56 4.92
CA THR A 33 -15.75 -0.31 3.48
C THR A 33 -14.53 0.47 3.00
N CYS A 34 -13.59 -0.23 2.39
CA CYS A 34 -12.44 0.39 1.74
C CYS A 34 -12.88 0.85 0.34
N SER A 35 -13.06 2.14 0.12
CA SER A 35 -13.32 2.68 -1.22
C SER A 35 -12.01 3.10 -1.89
N ILE A 36 -11.73 2.53 -3.06
CA ILE A 36 -10.70 3.04 -3.98
C ILE A 36 -11.44 3.74 -5.11
N SER A 37 -11.22 5.05 -5.22
CA SER A 37 -11.67 5.82 -6.37
C SER A 37 -10.67 5.66 -7.50
N VAL A 38 -11.12 5.10 -8.62
CA VAL A 38 -10.33 4.83 -9.82
C VAL A 38 -10.68 5.90 -10.83
N LYS A 39 -9.67 6.62 -11.34
CA LYS A 39 -9.90 7.62 -12.37
C LYS A 39 -9.96 6.94 -13.73
N LYS A 40 -10.56 7.63 -14.71
CA LYS A 40 -10.52 7.19 -16.09
C LYS A 40 -9.08 7.01 -16.56
N GLY A 41 -8.72 5.79 -16.96
CA GLY A 41 -7.38 5.45 -17.43
C GLY A 41 -6.51 4.78 -16.37
N ASP A 42 -7.02 4.53 -15.17
CA ASP A 42 -6.38 3.68 -14.17
C ASP A 42 -6.88 2.24 -14.32
N LEU A 43 -6.01 1.28 -14.04
CA LEU A 43 -6.28 -0.15 -14.02
C LEU A 43 -6.03 -0.69 -12.62
N VAL A 44 -7.04 -1.31 -12.03
CA VAL A 44 -6.94 -1.90 -10.70
C VAL A 44 -7.41 -3.34 -10.72
N SER A 45 -6.58 -4.26 -10.21
CA SER A 45 -6.89 -5.69 -10.08
C SER A 45 -6.76 -6.16 -8.63
N ARG A 46 -7.51 -7.20 -8.27
CA ARG A 46 -7.39 -7.89 -6.97
C ARG A 46 -7.34 -9.40 -7.14
N GLY A 47 -6.39 -10.07 -6.50
CA GLY A 47 -6.28 -11.53 -6.42
C GLY A 47 -5.86 -12.20 -7.72
N VAL A 48 -5.71 -11.42 -8.80
CA VAL A 48 -5.35 -11.89 -10.13
C VAL A 48 -4.33 -10.95 -10.76
N LYS A 49 -3.56 -11.50 -11.69
CA LYS A 49 -2.56 -10.77 -12.46
C LYS A 49 -3.21 -9.68 -13.31
N LEU A 50 -2.69 -8.46 -13.20
CA LEU A 50 -3.05 -7.33 -14.05
C LEU A 50 -2.08 -7.30 -15.24
N LEU A 51 -2.62 -7.35 -16.47
CA LEU A 51 -1.84 -7.16 -17.69
C LEU A 51 -2.16 -5.79 -18.28
N VAL A 52 -1.12 -5.01 -18.55
CA VAL A 52 -1.22 -3.78 -19.34
C VAL A 52 -0.71 -4.11 -20.73
N GLU A 53 -1.60 -4.08 -21.71
CA GLU A 53 -1.30 -4.49 -23.09
C GLU A 53 -0.50 -3.42 -23.83
N GLY A 54 0.25 -3.85 -24.86
CA GLY A 54 1.24 -3.04 -25.56
C GLY A 54 0.72 -1.79 -26.27
N ASP A 55 -0.58 -1.72 -26.56
CA ASP A 55 -1.23 -0.57 -27.18
C ASP A 55 -1.85 0.39 -26.17
N GLN A 56 -1.81 0.06 -24.88
CA GLN A 56 -2.45 0.83 -23.82
C GLN A 56 -1.55 1.95 -23.29
N ARG A 57 -2.20 3.08 -23.02
CA ARG A 57 -1.66 4.17 -22.20
C ARG A 57 -2.49 4.28 -20.94
N THR A 58 -1.90 3.87 -19.83
CA THR A 58 -2.56 3.81 -18.52
C THR A 58 -1.88 4.81 -17.60
N HIS A 59 -2.65 5.48 -16.76
CA HIS A 59 -2.08 6.35 -15.74
C HIS A 59 -1.57 5.46 -14.60
N ASP A 60 -2.45 4.87 -13.80
CA ASP A 60 -2.04 3.98 -12.71
C ASP A 60 -2.37 2.51 -13.00
N ALA A 61 -1.42 1.60 -12.80
CA ALA A 61 -1.64 0.15 -12.87
C ALA A 61 -1.36 -0.49 -11.51
N VAL A 62 -2.42 -0.87 -10.79
CA VAL A 62 -2.36 -1.33 -9.41
C VAL A 62 -2.92 -2.75 -9.28
N ALA A 63 -2.12 -3.69 -8.77
CA ALA A 63 -2.59 -5.02 -8.38
C ALA A 63 -2.49 -5.22 -6.87
N LEU A 64 -3.58 -5.68 -6.27
CA LEU A 64 -3.64 -6.11 -4.87
C LEU A 64 -3.68 -7.63 -4.85
N ASP A 65 -2.81 -8.31 -4.11
CA ASP A 65 -2.74 -9.79 -4.12
C ASP A 65 -2.53 -10.38 -5.53
N GLY A 66 -1.71 -9.71 -6.34
CA GLY A 66 -1.51 -10.12 -7.72
C GLY A 66 -0.31 -9.41 -8.34
N ASP A 67 0.17 -9.98 -9.44
CA ASP A 67 1.28 -9.41 -10.20
C ASP A 67 0.78 -8.32 -11.16
N VAL A 68 1.65 -7.36 -11.49
CA VAL A 68 1.45 -6.46 -12.64
C VAL A 68 2.45 -6.81 -13.73
N VAL A 69 1.98 -6.99 -14.95
CA VAL A 69 2.81 -7.20 -16.14
C VAL A 69 2.55 -6.06 -17.12
N VAL A 70 3.58 -5.26 -17.39
CA VAL A 70 3.54 -4.21 -18.41
C VAL A 70 4.17 -4.77 -19.68
N ARG A 71 3.35 -4.98 -20.71
CA ARG A 71 3.77 -5.60 -21.97
C ARG A 71 4.60 -4.64 -22.82
N ALA A 72 5.37 -5.22 -23.73
CA ALA A 72 6.13 -4.48 -24.75
C ALA A 72 5.25 -3.45 -25.48
N GLY A 73 5.71 -2.20 -25.60
CA GLY A 73 4.99 -1.11 -26.25
C GLY A 73 4.04 -0.33 -25.34
N ALA A 74 3.64 -0.90 -24.20
CA ALA A 74 2.74 -0.23 -23.26
C ALA A 74 3.45 0.97 -22.62
N THR A 75 2.69 2.03 -22.33
CA THR A 75 3.18 3.16 -21.55
C THR A 75 2.30 3.35 -20.32
N VAL A 76 2.92 3.26 -19.15
CA VAL A 76 2.23 3.45 -17.87
C VAL A 76 2.87 4.60 -17.11
N LYS A 77 2.11 5.36 -16.34
CA LYS A 77 2.71 6.37 -15.46
C LYS A 77 3.21 5.71 -14.18
N ASP A 78 2.33 5.13 -13.38
CA ASP A 78 2.68 4.53 -12.09
C ASP A 78 2.25 3.06 -12.03
N VAL A 79 3.13 2.19 -11.53
CA VAL A 79 2.91 0.73 -11.44
C VAL A 79 3.13 0.28 -10.01
N VAL A 80 2.13 -0.36 -9.41
CA VAL A 80 2.19 -0.84 -8.02
C VAL A 80 1.64 -2.27 -7.92
N ALA A 81 2.44 -3.18 -7.37
CA ALA A 81 1.98 -4.51 -6.96
C ALA A 81 2.08 -4.65 -5.43
N MET A 82 0.99 -5.01 -4.78
CA MET A 82 0.94 -5.30 -3.35
C MET A 82 0.78 -6.81 -3.14
N ARG A 83 1.71 -7.43 -2.42
CA ARG A 83 1.85 -8.90 -2.28
C ARG A 83 1.87 -9.61 -3.63
N GLY A 84 2.69 -9.08 -4.54
CA GLY A 84 2.87 -9.59 -5.89
C GLY A 84 4.08 -8.95 -6.54
N ASN A 85 4.41 -9.40 -7.74
CA ASN A 85 5.59 -8.97 -8.47
C ASN A 85 5.22 -7.94 -9.53
N VAL A 86 6.17 -7.08 -9.90
CA VAL A 86 6.06 -6.22 -11.08
C VAL A 86 7.00 -6.73 -12.15
N THR A 87 6.49 -7.00 -13.35
CA THR A 87 7.30 -7.33 -14.52
C THR A 87 7.11 -6.27 -15.59
N VAL A 88 8.21 -5.67 -16.04
CA VAL A 88 8.23 -4.71 -17.15
C VAL A 88 8.98 -5.35 -18.32
N GLU A 89 8.27 -5.58 -19.42
CA GLU A 89 8.81 -6.25 -20.60
C GLU A 89 9.66 -5.31 -21.49
N ALA A 90 10.43 -5.92 -22.40
CA ALA A 90 11.29 -5.19 -23.32
C ALA A 90 10.47 -4.21 -24.18
N GLY A 91 10.91 -2.96 -24.27
CA GLY A 91 10.21 -1.91 -25.02
C GLY A 91 8.96 -1.35 -24.33
N ALA A 92 8.62 -1.78 -23.12
CA ALA A 92 7.65 -1.09 -22.28
C ALA A 92 8.26 0.19 -21.67
N ARG A 93 7.40 1.18 -21.40
CA ARG A 93 7.78 2.44 -20.74
C ARG A 93 6.99 2.67 -19.46
N VAL A 94 7.68 3.01 -18.39
CA VAL A 94 7.06 3.56 -17.17
C VAL A 94 7.62 4.94 -16.90
N LEU A 95 6.74 5.94 -16.82
CA LEU A 95 7.14 7.35 -16.73
C LEU A 95 7.40 7.79 -15.28
N GLY A 96 6.68 7.19 -14.34
CA GLY A 96 6.71 7.50 -12.91
C GLY A 96 7.27 6.34 -12.10
N LYS A 97 6.56 5.99 -11.03
CA LYS A 97 7.02 5.04 -10.02
C LYS A 97 6.72 3.60 -10.42
N VAL A 98 7.66 2.70 -10.15
CA VAL A 98 7.47 1.26 -10.10
C VAL A 98 7.67 0.80 -8.66
N ALA A 99 6.65 0.18 -8.05
CA ALA A 99 6.75 -0.32 -6.68
C ALA A 99 6.21 -1.75 -6.55
N ALA A 100 7.01 -2.63 -5.95
CA ALA A 100 6.56 -3.93 -5.46
C ALA A 100 6.65 -3.98 -3.93
N LEU A 101 5.53 -4.28 -3.28
CA LEU A 101 5.43 -4.41 -1.82
C LEU A 101 5.24 -5.87 -1.45
N GLY A 102 6.23 -6.48 -0.80
CA GLY A 102 6.23 -7.91 -0.49
C GLY A 102 6.45 -8.82 -1.70
N GLY A 103 7.11 -8.29 -2.74
CA GLY A 103 7.44 -9.01 -3.96
C GLY A 103 8.60 -8.33 -4.70
N ASP A 104 8.97 -8.90 -5.84
CA ASP A 104 10.13 -8.49 -6.60
C ASP A 104 9.72 -7.61 -7.82
N VAL A 105 10.62 -6.75 -8.27
CA VAL A 105 10.50 -6.02 -9.54
C VAL A 105 11.45 -6.64 -10.56
N GLN A 106 10.95 -7.03 -11.73
CA GLN A 106 11.74 -7.50 -12.86
C GLN A 106 11.62 -6.52 -14.02
N VAL A 107 12.76 -6.08 -14.55
CA VAL A 107 12.87 -5.13 -15.65
C VAL A 107 13.67 -5.77 -16.78
N ALA A 108 13.03 -6.01 -17.91
CA ALA A 108 13.67 -6.62 -19.07
C ALA A 108 14.60 -5.66 -19.81
N GLU A 109 15.47 -6.21 -20.66
CA GLU A 109 16.36 -5.43 -21.52
C GLU A 109 15.55 -4.52 -22.46
N GLY A 110 15.96 -3.27 -22.63
CA GLY A 110 15.27 -2.31 -23.47
C GLY A 110 13.96 -1.74 -22.89
N ALA A 111 13.58 -2.13 -21.66
CA ALA A 111 12.55 -1.42 -20.91
C ALA A 111 13.10 -0.07 -20.41
N ILE A 112 12.22 0.93 -20.34
CA ILE A 112 12.58 2.30 -19.93
C ILE A 112 11.74 2.68 -18.72
N LEU A 113 12.42 2.91 -17.60
CA LEU A 113 11.82 3.40 -16.36
C LEU A 113 12.37 4.79 -16.09
N GLU A 114 11.52 5.80 -16.24
CA GLU A 114 11.91 7.21 -16.11
C GLU A 114 11.90 7.67 -14.64
N GLY A 115 11.09 7.05 -13.78
CA GLY A 115 11.00 7.37 -12.36
C GLY A 115 11.58 6.32 -11.42
N GLU A 116 11.18 6.41 -10.15
CA GLU A 116 11.72 5.61 -9.04
C GLU A 116 11.29 4.14 -9.14
N VAL A 117 12.22 3.23 -8.87
CA VAL A 117 11.96 1.78 -8.81
C VAL A 117 12.23 1.27 -7.40
N SER A 118 11.19 0.76 -6.75
CA SER A 118 11.25 0.38 -5.34
C SER A 118 10.72 -1.03 -5.12
N ALA A 119 11.51 -1.85 -4.42
CA ALA A 119 11.05 -3.15 -3.92
C ALA A 119 11.18 -3.15 -2.39
N LEU A 120 10.04 -3.26 -1.69
CA LEU A 120 9.99 -3.34 -0.23
C LEU A 120 9.72 -4.79 0.18
N GLY A 121 10.65 -5.43 0.88
CA GLY A 121 10.54 -6.86 1.22
C GLY A 121 10.79 -7.81 0.03
N GLY A 122 11.43 -7.30 -1.03
CA GLY A 122 11.85 -8.05 -2.21
C GLY A 122 13.08 -7.39 -2.84
N ARG A 123 13.33 -7.68 -4.12
CA ARG A 123 14.49 -7.19 -4.89
C ARG A 123 14.10 -6.59 -6.23
N VAL A 124 14.94 -5.69 -6.74
CA VAL A 124 14.81 -5.10 -8.08
C VAL A 124 15.84 -5.75 -9.00
N HIS A 125 15.37 -6.62 -9.88
CA HIS A 125 16.15 -7.30 -10.91
C HIS A 125 16.00 -6.56 -12.25
N ALA A 126 17.02 -5.77 -12.61
CA ALA A 126 17.09 -5.13 -13.92
C ALA A 126 18.08 -5.87 -14.83
N ALA A 127 17.64 -6.28 -16.01
CA ALA A 127 18.48 -6.92 -17.00
C ALA A 127 19.54 -5.95 -17.57
N PRO A 128 20.72 -6.44 -18.00
CA PRO A 128 21.67 -5.63 -18.75
C PRO A 128 20.98 -4.98 -19.96
N GLY A 129 21.05 -3.66 -20.09
CA GLY A 129 20.38 -2.90 -21.15
C GLY A 129 18.99 -2.36 -20.79
N ALA A 130 18.49 -2.58 -19.58
CA ALA A 130 17.38 -1.79 -19.04
C ALA A 130 17.82 -0.34 -18.77
N THR A 131 16.95 0.62 -19.09
CA THR A 131 17.22 2.04 -18.82
C THR A 131 16.45 2.48 -17.58
N LEU A 132 17.18 2.73 -16.48
CA LEU A 132 16.64 3.26 -15.23
C LEU A 132 17.15 4.70 -15.08
N LEU A 133 16.29 5.70 -15.30
CA LEU A 133 16.66 7.10 -15.16
C LEU A 133 16.42 7.63 -13.74
N GLY A 134 15.48 7.03 -13.01
CA GLY A 134 15.18 7.38 -11.63
C GLY A 134 15.99 6.58 -10.60
N GLU A 135 15.67 6.82 -9.32
CA GLU A 135 16.35 6.17 -8.20
C GLU A 135 15.90 4.71 -8.05
N LYS A 136 16.84 3.85 -7.66
CA LYS A 136 16.59 2.45 -7.32
C LYS A 136 16.64 2.28 -5.81
N ASN A 137 15.52 1.92 -5.21
CA ASN A 137 15.38 1.71 -3.77
C ASN A 137 15.06 0.25 -3.46
N GLU A 138 16.02 -0.47 -2.89
CA GLU A 138 15.82 -1.82 -2.37
C GLU A 138 15.89 -1.77 -0.86
N LEU A 139 14.75 -1.96 -0.19
CA LEU A 139 14.73 -2.08 1.25
C LEU A 139 14.54 -3.55 1.63
N SER A 140 15.68 -4.21 1.86
CA SER A 140 15.75 -5.51 2.53
C SER A 140 16.35 -5.31 3.93
N LEU A 141 15.52 -5.12 4.95
CA LEU A 141 16.00 -5.02 6.33
C LEU A 141 16.23 -6.43 6.87
N GLN A 142 17.46 -6.94 6.75
CA GLN A 142 17.91 -8.15 7.44
C GLN A 142 18.43 -7.75 8.82
N VAL A 143 17.83 -8.25 9.90
CA VAL A 143 18.32 -8.05 11.26
C VAL A 143 18.66 -9.42 11.85
N ASN A 144 19.95 -9.70 12.03
CA ASN A 144 20.47 -10.94 12.63
C ASN A 144 20.03 -12.25 11.94
N GLY A 145 19.81 -12.25 10.61
CA GLY A 145 19.44 -13.46 9.86
C GLY A 145 17.99 -13.90 10.05
N GLU A 146 17.23 -13.16 10.84
CA GLU A 146 15.78 -13.24 10.93
C GLU A 146 15.23 -12.03 10.14
N ASP A 147 14.12 -12.23 9.44
CA ASP A 147 13.49 -11.16 8.66
C ASP A 147 12.41 -10.49 9.54
N PRO A 148 12.73 -9.45 10.33
CA PRO A 148 11.72 -8.77 11.16
C PRO A 148 10.67 -8.06 10.30
N ILE A 149 10.94 -7.85 9.00
CA ILE A 149 9.98 -7.29 8.04
C ILE A 149 8.89 -8.32 7.77
N GLN A 150 9.18 -9.63 7.74
CA GLN A 150 8.12 -10.65 7.66
C GLN A 150 7.16 -10.62 8.86
N LEU A 151 7.62 -10.22 10.05
CA LEU A 151 6.75 -10.09 11.22
C LEU A 151 5.96 -8.78 11.21
N PHE A 152 6.60 -7.66 10.89
CA PHE A 152 5.94 -6.34 10.85
C PHE A 152 5.04 -6.17 9.62
N MET A 153 5.53 -6.52 8.42
CA MET A 153 4.69 -6.66 7.22
C MET A 153 3.74 -7.84 7.37
N GLY A 154 4.12 -8.89 8.09
CA GLY A 154 3.19 -9.94 8.49
C GLY A 154 2.00 -9.32 9.22
N GLN A 155 2.17 -8.58 10.30
CA GLN A 155 1.01 -8.02 11.02
C GLN A 155 0.25 -6.95 10.23
N LEU A 156 0.91 -6.21 9.34
CA LEU A 156 0.28 -5.21 8.47
C LEU A 156 -0.46 -5.83 7.26
N PHE A 157 0.05 -6.94 6.71
CA PHE A 157 -0.43 -7.58 5.47
C PHE A 157 -1.00 -9.00 5.64
N SER A 158 -0.90 -9.64 6.81
CA SER A 158 -1.41 -11.00 7.16
C SER A 158 -2.94 -11.04 7.28
N GLY A 159 -3.63 -10.13 6.61
CA GLY A 159 -5.08 -10.18 6.49
C GLY A 159 -5.83 -9.91 7.80
N LYS A 160 -5.24 -9.92 9.00
CA LYS A 160 -6.03 -9.63 10.23
C LYS A 160 -6.52 -8.17 10.31
N GLY A 161 -5.83 -7.22 9.67
CA GLY A 161 -6.29 -5.82 9.52
C GLY A 161 -7.19 -5.55 8.30
N PHE A 162 -7.18 -6.43 7.29
CA PHE A 162 -7.93 -6.27 6.03
C PHE A 162 -8.99 -7.36 5.77
N ALA A 163 -9.10 -8.36 6.65
CA ALA A 163 -10.05 -9.48 6.52
C ALA A 163 -11.51 -9.02 6.60
N HIS A 164 -11.74 -7.86 7.20
CA HIS A 164 -13.01 -7.17 7.21
C HIS A 164 -12.92 -5.89 6.38
N CYS A 165 -12.44 -5.93 5.14
CA CYS A 165 -12.65 -4.79 4.24
C CYS A 165 -13.29 -5.25 2.93
N THR A 166 -14.53 -4.82 2.72
CA THR A 166 -15.19 -4.97 1.42
C THR A 166 -14.63 -3.87 0.52
N LEU A 167 -13.76 -4.24 -0.42
CA LEU A 167 -13.23 -3.28 -1.39
C LEU A 167 -14.36 -2.86 -2.33
N ARG A 168 -14.69 -1.57 -2.32
CA ARG A 168 -15.49 -0.94 -3.37
C ARG A 168 -14.59 -0.18 -4.31
N ILE A 169 -14.58 -0.58 -5.57
CA ILE A 169 -13.97 0.19 -6.66
C ILE A 169 -15.06 1.10 -7.19
N THR A 170 -14.89 2.41 -7.03
CA THR A 170 -15.78 3.42 -7.61
C THR A 170 -15.04 4.09 -8.76
N ALA A 171 -15.60 4.03 -9.96
CA ALA A 171 -15.12 4.82 -11.09
C ALA A 171 -15.92 6.13 -11.16
N ASP A 172 -15.24 7.26 -11.21
CA ASP A 172 -15.83 8.59 -11.50
C ASP A 172 -15.99 8.82 -13.01
#